data_AF-A0A370VMI5-F1
#
_entry.id   AF-A0A370VMI5-F1
#
_cell.length_a   1.000
_cell.length_b   1.000
_cell.length_c   1.000
_cell.angle_alpha   90.00
_cell.angle_beta   90.00
_cell.angle_gamma   90.00
#
_symmetry.space_group_name_H-M   'P 1'
#
loop_
_entity.id
_entity.type
_entity.pdbx_description
1 polymer ?
#
loop_
_entity_poly.entity_id
_entity_poly.type
_entity_poly.pdbx_seq_one_letter_code
_entity_poly.pdbx_strand_id
1 'polypeptide(L)'
;MPTRAAASNQDTSSDPAIAGTGPRAGESPVPGAGRWDAWVLAGVLFVGYAIVSVGRYRHLGQRSWDLGIFEQVVRSYAHLQAPVADLKGPGFNILGDHFSPVTVLLAPLYRLFPSSITLLVAQAALFALSAVPVARAAARLLGRGRGLAVGVSYGLSWGIQEAVDFDFHEICFAVPLIAFALEALLAGRWRAALLWALPLVLVKEDLGFTLSALAVVVAWRARGTSPRAARYAAGVAVFGAVAVAVTLLVLIPAFNSAGSYDYWNKVGESGGGGPLDGLDTKLRTLGWILIPTTGLLALRSPLLLVALPTVGWRFVSSYPQYWGTDWHYSAVLMPVVALALVDALHTARTSPLPWLRSYAQHLPAAVAGASLALTTSLPLAAVTETEIYRKPERVTAIERLLDTVPDGASVEANIAPISRLTSRCRVFWVSNTQGVEPDYIALDNSRKRYRDVEAYARTLHPGARYGVRGTAYGVVLLERQDR
;
A
#
# COMPACT_ATOMS: atom_id res chain seq x y z
N MET A 1 -25.29 83.95 56.40
CA MET A 1 -24.82 82.67 56.98
C MET A 1 -25.20 81.54 56.03
N PRO A 2 -24.35 80.54 55.77
CA PRO A 2 -22.95 80.67 55.36
C PRO A 2 -22.69 79.88 54.05
N THR A 3 -21.57 80.18 53.37
CA THR A 3 -20.56 79.26 52.74
C THR A 3 -21.00 77.83 52.34
N ARG A 4 -20.51 77.17 51.27
CA ARG A 4 -19.21 77.24 50.59
C ARG A 4 -19.20 76.21 49.43
N ALA A 5 -18.45 76.53 48.37
CA ALA A 5 -17.51 75.63 47.65
C ALA A 5 -18.03 74.38 46.90
N ALA A 6 -17.42 73.92 45.81
CA ALA A 6 -16.44 74.44 44.84
C ALA A 6 -16.15 73.29 43.85
N ALA A 7 -15.60 73.66 42.70
CA ALA A 7 -14.80 72.86 41.76
C ALA A 7 -15.58 71.84 40.89
N SER A 8 -15.80 72.09 39.59
CA SER A 8 -14.85 72.32 38.47
C SER A 8 -14.14 71.04 38.00
N ASN A 9 -14.41 70.62 36.76
CA ASN A 9 -13.49 70.90 35.66
C ASN A 9 -14.08 70.49 34.30
N GLN A 10 -13.91 71.43 33.37
CA GLN A 10 -13.94 71.25 31.92
C GLN A 10 -12.63 70.58 31.47
N ASP A 11 -12.69 69.80 30.40
CA ASP A 11 -11.73 69.83 29.25
C ASP A 11 -12.19 68.80 28.20
N THR A 12 -12.71 69.21 27.04
CA THR A 12 -12.07 69.65 25.76
C THR A 12 -11.74 68.51 24.78
N SER A 13 -12.32 68.66 23.57
CA SER A 13 -11.97 68.19 22.20
C SER A 13 -11.21 66.86 21.99
N SER A 14 -11.42 66.01 20.98
CA SER A 14 -11.68 66.25 19.55
C SER A 14 -11.76 64.88 18.82
N ASP A 15 -12.35 64.90 17.62
CA ASP A 15 -12.08 64.06 16.43
C ASP A 15 -12.94 62.82 16.05
N PRO A 16 -13.13 62.61 14.72
CA PRO A 16 -14.23 61.83 14.15
C PRO A 16 -13.85 60.38 13.81
N ALA A 17 -14.90 59.59 13.60
CA ALA A 17 -14.90 58.16 13.37
C ALA A 17 -13.95 57.67 12.25
N ILE A 18 -13.01 56.79 12.63
CA ILE A 18 -12.36 55.85 11.71
C ILE A 18 -13.11 54.52 11.80
N ALA A 19 -13.77 54.13 10.70
CA ALA A 19 -14.39 52.84 10.54
C ALA A 19 -13.31 51.74 10.47
N GLY A 20 -12.98 51.15 11.61
CA GLY A 20 -12.21 49.92 11.69
C GLY A 20 -13.08 48.73 11.27
N THR A 21 -12.98 48.29 10.01
CA THR A 21 -13.48 46.97 9.61
C THR A 21 -12.55 45.90 10.17
N GLY A 22 -12.78 45.53 11.43
CA GLY A 22 -12.15 44.38 12.06
C GLY A 22 -12.47 43.07 11.31
N PRO A 23 -11.65 42.02 11.50
CA PRO A 23 -11.87 40.73 10.87
C PRO A 23 -13.22 40.16 11.32
N ARG A 24 -14.11 39.87 10.36
CA ARG A 24 -15.37 39.16 10.64
C ARG A 24 -15.05 37.82 11.29
N ALA A 25 -15.38 37.72 12.57
CA ALA A 25 -15.36 36.49 13.33
C ALA A 25 -16.43 35.52 12.79
N GLY A 26 -16.04 34.27 12.56
CA GLY A 26 -16.95 33.14 12.72
C GLY A 26 -17.79 32.72 11.53
N GLU A 27 -17.18 32.43 10.37
CA GLU A 27 -17.75 31.37 9.52
C GLU A 27 -17.43 30.02 10.15
N SER A 28 -18.39 29.47 10.89
CA SER A 28 -18.36 28.07 11.30
C SER A 28 -18.40 27.21 10.04
N PRO A 29 -17.51 26.22 9.85
CA PRO A 29 -17.55 25.38 8.65
C PRO A 29 -18.90 24.66 8.56
N VAL A 30 -19.61 24.83 7.44
CA VAL A 30 -20.87 24.13 7.16
C VAL A 30 -20.63 22.62 7.32
N PRO A 31 -21.34 21.92 8.23
CA PRO A 31 -21.21 20.47 8.39
C PRO A 31 -21.64 19.78 7.09
N GLY A 32 -20.69 19.20 6.36
CA GLY A 32 -20.96 18.33 5.20
C GLY A 32 -20.43 18.81 3.85
N ALA A 33 -19.98 20.07 3.72
CA ALA A 33 -19.39 20.56 2.47
C ALA A 33 -18.04 19.86 2.19
N GLY A 34 -18.04 18.94 1.21
CA GLY A 34 -16.84 18.17 0.81
C GLY A 34 -16.84 16.69 1.23
N ARG A 35 -17.87 16.20 1.96
CA ARG A 35 -17.96 14.78 2.32
C ARG A 35 -18.13 13.88 1.09
N TRP A 36 -18.90 14.34 0.10
CA TRP A 36 -19.14 13.60 -1.14
C TRP A 36 -17.94 13.62 -2.08
N ASP A 37 -17.19 14.72 -2.16
CA ASP A 37 -16.03 14.84 -3.04
C ASP A 37 -14.99 13.76 -2.76
N ALA A 38 -14.75 13.44 -1.48
CA ALA A 38 -13.82 12.39 -1.08
C ALA A 38 -14.25 11.00 -1.60
N TRP A 39 -15.55 10.71 -1.58
CA TRP A 39 -16.10 9.45 -2.11
C TRP A 39 -16.15 9.42 -3.64
N VAL A 40 -16.45 10.55 -4.28
CA VAL A 40 -16.38 10.68 -5.75
C VAL A 40 -14.94 10.47 -6.21
N LEU A 41 -13.98 11.11 -5.56
CA LEU A 41 -12.56 10.91 -5.82
C LEU A 41 -12.17 9.43 -5.66
N ALA A 42 -12.55 8.80 -4.55
CA ALA A 42 -12.29 7.36 -4.35
C ALA A 42 -12.96 6.50 -5.43
N GLY A 43 -14.17 6.82 -5.86
CA GLY A 43 -14.85 6.12 -6.96
C GLY A 43 -14.08 6.24 -8.29
N VAL A 44 -13.63 7.45 -8.64
CA VAL A 44 -12.82 7.69 -9.86
C VAL A 44 -11.48 6.95 -9.78
N LEU A 45 -10.79 7.03 -8.65
CA LEU A 45 -9.53 6.33 -8.43
C LEU A 45 -9.72 4.81 -8.49
N PHE A 46 -10.78 4.28 -7.89
CA PHE A 46 -11.10 2.85 -7.94
C PHE A 46 -11.25 2.37 -9.38
N VAL A 47 -12.02 3.09 -10.20
CA VAL A 47 -12.21 2.74 -11.62
C VAL A 47 -10.87 2.78 -12.36
N GLY A 48 -10.08 3.85 -12.18
CA GLY A 48 -8.75 3.96 -12.82
C GLY A 48 -7.79 2.83 -12.39
N TYR A 49 -7.69 2.57 -11.09
CA TYR A 49 -6.84 1.50 -10.56
C TYR A 49 -7.28 0.12 -11.02
N ALA A 50 -8.58 -0.17 -11.03
CA ALA A 50 -9.11 -1.44 -11.50
C ALA A 50 -8.82 -1.63 -13.00
N ILE A 51 -8.97 -0.58 -13.82
CA ILE A 51 -8.59 -0.62 -15.25
C ILE A 51 -7.12 -0.97 -15.41
N VAL A 52 -6.22 -0.33 -14.67
CA VAL A 52 -4.77 -0.62 -14.72
C VAL A 52 -4.47 -2.06 -14.28
N SER A 53 -4.88 -2.46 -13.08
CA SER A 53 -4.54 -3.80 -12.56
C SER A 53 -5.15 -4.93 -13.40
N VAL A 54 -6.41 -4.80 -13.83
CA VAL A 54 -7.09 -5.82 -14.66
C VAL A 54 -6.58 -5.77 -16.09
N GLY A 55 -6.31 -4.59 -16.63
CA GLY A 55 -5.70 -4.41 -17.95
C GLY A 55 -4.36 -5.13 -18.06
N ARG A 56 -3.47 -4.89 -17.09
CA ARG A 56 -2.19 -5.59 -16.96
C ARG A 56 -2.39 -7.11 -16.87
N TYR A 57 -3.33 -7.56 -16.04
CA TYR A 57 -3.67 -8.98 -15.95
C TYR A 57 -4.06 -9.55 -17.31
N ARG A 58 -4.95 -8.88 -18.07
CA ARG A 58 -5.42 -9.28 -19.42
C ARG A 58 -4.32 -9.26 -20.48
N HIS A 59 -3.19 -8.63 -20.22
CA HIS A 59 -2.02 -8.59 -21.10
C HIS A 59 -0.94 -9.62 -20.75
N LEU A 60 -1.17 -10.48 -19.74
CA LEU A 60 -0.14 -11.32 -19.13
C LEU A 60 1.07 -10.52 -18.63
N GLY A 61 0.81 -9.33 -18.08
CA GLY A 61 1.81 -8.41 -17.52
C GLY A 61 2.16 -8.69 -16.06
N GLN A 62 2.03 -9.93 -15.57
CA GLN A 62 2.44 -10.31 -14.23
C GLN A 62 3.94 -10.06 -14.06
N ARG A 63 4.31 -9.31 -13.02
CA ARG A 63 5.71 -8.98 -12.72
C ARG A 63 6.37 -10.06 -11.87
N SER A 64 5.56 -10.81 -11.12
CA SER A 64 6.00 -11.79 -10.13
C SER A 64 5.03 -12.98 -10.03
N TRP A 65 5.42 -13.99 -9.25
CA TRP A 65 4.57 -15.11 -8.83
C TRP A 65 3.63 -14.79 -7.65
N ASP A 66 3.74 -13.60 -7.04
CA ASP A 66 3.05 -13.24 -5.80
C ASP A 66 1.52 -13.32 -5.93
N LEU A 67 0.98 -12.91 -7.09
CA LEU A 67 -0.45 -13.03 -7.36
C LEU A 67 -0.94 -14.47 -7.23
N GLY A 68 -0.14 -15.45 -7.68
CA GLY A 68 -0.47 -16.86 -7.53
C GLY A 68 -0.37 -17.35 -6.09
N ILE A 69 0.66 -16.90 -5.35
CA ILE A 69 0.85 -17.26 -3.94
C ILE A 69 -0.35 -16.79 -3.10
N PHE A 70 -0.70 -15.50 -3.19
CA PHE A 70 -1.84 -14.97 -2.43
C PHE A 70 -3.17 -15.58 -2.87
N GLU A 71 -3.30 -15.93 -4.14
CA GLU A 71 -4.51 -16.57 -4.63
C GLU A 71 -4.70 -17.98 -4.05
N GLN A 72 -3.64 -18.80 -3.96
CA GLN A 72 -3.69 -20.10 -3.28
C GLN A 72 -4.07 -19.97 -1.80
N VAL A 73 -3.51 -18.96 -1.13
CA VAL A 73 -3.79 -18.65 0.28
C VAL A 73 -5.25 -18.26 0.49
N VAL A 74 -5.76 -17.30 -0.29
CA VAL A 74 -7.15 -16.82 -0.18
C VAL A 74 -8.12 -17.92 -0.59
N ARG A 75 -7.79 -18.73 -1.60
CA ARG A 75 -8.58 -19.91 -2.00
C ARG A 75 -8.69 -20.91 -0.85
N SER A 76 -7.61 -21.17 -0.13
CA SER A 76 -7.60 -22.05 1.05
C SER A 76 -8.51 -21.50 2.15
N TYR A 77 -8.40 -20.21 2.48
CA TYR A 77 -9.29 -19.56 3.44
C TYR A 77 -10.76 -19.59 3.02
N ALA A 78 -11.07 -19.43 1.73
CA ALA A 78 -12.43 -19.52 1.19
C ALA A 78 -13.07 -20.91 1.35
N HIS A 79 -12.25 -21.93 1.60
CA HIS A 79 -12.69 -23.30 1.89
C HIS A 79 -12.44 -23.72 3.35
N LEU A 80 -12.14 -22.77 4.24
CA LEU A 80 -11.86 -23.00 5.66
C LEU A 80 -10.68 -23.95 5.90
N GLN A 81 -9.68 -23.90 5.02
CA GLN A 81 -8.47 -24.70 5.09
C GLN A 81 -7.29 -23.87 5.58
N ALA A 82 -6.23 -24.55 6.03
CA ALA A 82 -4.95 -23.91 6.34
C ALA A 82 -4.42 -23.17 5.10
N PRO A 83 -3.78 -22.00 5.26
CA PRO A 83 -3.35 -21.17 4.14
C PRO A 83 -2.09 -21.73 3.47
N VAL A 84 -2.29 -22.71 2.60
CA VAL A 84 -1.20 -23.39 1.88
C VAL A 84 -0.89 -22.64 0.59
N ALA A 85 0.41 -22.45 0.31
CA ALA A 85 0.94 -21.91 -0.92
C ALA A 85 1.92 -22.93 -1.54
N ASP A 86 1.40 -23.87 -2.33
CA ASP A 86 2.19 -24.89 -3.03
C ASP A 86 3.28 -24.29 -3.95
N LEU A 87 3.11 -23.04 -4.40
CA LEU A 87 4.14 -22.28 -5.12
C LEU A 87 5.43 -22.06 -4.31
N LYS A 88 5.35 -22.01 -2.98
CA LYS A 88 6.52 -21.91 -2.08
C LYS A 88 7.12 -23.28 -1.73
N GLY A 89 6.43 -24.34 -2.08
CA GLY A 89 6.78 -25.73 -1.81
C GLY A 89 5.52 -26.52 -1.46
N PRO A 90 5.43 -27.82 -1.80
CA PRO A 90 4.24 -28.61 -1.52
C PRO A 90 3.83 -28.56 -0.04
N GLY A 91 2.58 -28.16 0.23
CA GLY A 91 2.04 -28.08 1.59
C GLY A 91 2.59 -26.93 2.44
N PHE A 92 3.34 -25.99 1.87
CA PHE A 92 3.94 -24.88 2.61
C PHE A 92 2.86 -23.94 3.19
N ASN A 93 2.88 -23.73 4.50
CA ASN A 93 1.98 -22.79 5.17
C ASN A 93 2.53 -21.37 5.08
N ILE A 94 1.80 -20.46 4.44
CA ILE A 94 2.30 -19.10 4.15
C ILE A 94 2.61 -18.29 5.41
N LEU A 95 2.00 -18.62 6.55
CA LEU A 95 2.26 -17.95 7.83
C LEU A 95 3.69 -18.19 8.34
N GLY A 96 4.38 -19.20 7.80
CA GLY A 96 5.80 -19.47 8.03
C GLY A 96 6.75 -18.62 7.16
N ASP A 97 6.22 -17.83 6.22
CA ASP A 97 6.97 -16.90 5.38
C ASP A 97 6.61 -15.45 5.71
N HIS A 98 5.31 -15.11 5.58
CA HIS A 98 4.76 -13.80 5.94
C HIS A 98 3.54 -13.94 6.84
N PHE A 99 3.53 -13.21 7.94
CA PHE A 99 2.40 -13.21 8.85
C PHE A 99 1.36 -12.18 8.41
N SER A 100 0.46 -12.62 7.52
CA SER A 100 -0.56 -11.77 6.89
C SER A 100 -2.01 -12.33 7.00
N PRO A 101 -2.48 -12.72 8.20
CA PRO A 101 -3.80 -13.33 8.37
C PRO A 101 -4.97 -12.41 7.94
N VAL A 102 -4.77 -11.09 7.81
CA VAL A 102 -5.80 -10.17 7.30
C VAL A 102 -6.37 -10.60 5.94
N THR A 103 -5.60 -11.31 5.13
CA THR A 103 -5.99 -11.77 3.80
C THR A 103 -7.22 -12.69 3.82
N VAL A 104 -7.53 -13.30 4.97
CA VAL A 104 -8.78 -14.05 5.21
C VAL A 104 -10.03 -13.23 4.91
N LEU A 105 -9.98 -11.89 5.04
CA LEU A 105 -11.12 -11.01 4.76
C LEU A 105 -11.54 -11.02 3.28
N LEU A 106 -10.67 -11.48 2.37
CA LEU A 106 -11.02 -11.65 0.95
C LEU A 106 -11.73 -12.97 0.66
N ALA A 107 -11.70 -13.93 1.58
CA ALA A 107 -12.25 -15.26 1.38
C ALA A 107 -13.73 -15.27 0.94
N PRO A 108 -14.65 -14.45 1.51
CA PRO A 108 -16.04 -14.41 1.05
C PRO A 108 -16.18 -13.88 -0.38
N LEU A 109 -15.40 -12.85 -0.75
CA LEU A 109 -15.42 -12.28 -2.10
C LEU A 109 -14.87 -13.27 -3.12
N TYR A 110 -13.78 -13.95 -2.77
CA TYR A 110 -13.19 -14.99 -3.60
C TYR A 110 -14.13 -16.19 -3.75
N ARG A 111 -14.94 -16.53 -2.74
CA ARG A 111 -15.95 -17.59 -2.83
C ARG A 111 -17.01 -17.29 -3.89
N LEU A 112 -17.39 -16.02 -4.03
CA LEU A 112 -18.34 -15.55 -5.04
C LEU A 112 -17.70 -15.45 -6.43
N PHE A 113 -16.43 -15.05 -6.49
CA PHE A 113 -15.68 -14.83 -7.72
C PHE A 113 -14.28 -15.47 -7.60
N PRO A 114 -14.12 -16.78 -7.85
CA PRO A 114 -12.86 -17.50 -7.63
C PRO A 114 -11.84 -17.23 -8.75
N SER A 115 -11.17 -16.08 -8.67
CA SER A 115 -10.20 -15.62 -9.66
C SER A 115 -9.15 -14.70 -9.03
N SER A 116 -7.94 -14.71 -9.58
CA SER A 116 -6.90 -13.73 -9.25
C SER A 116 -7.35 -12.27 -9.49
N ILE A 117 -8.28 -12.05 -10.43
CA ILE A 117 -8.87 -10.72 -10.69
C ILE A 117 -9.56 -10.18 -9.44
N THR A 118 -10.21 -11.03 -8.64
CA THR A 118 -10.90 -10.63 -7.41
C THR A 118 -9.96 -9.99 -6.41
N LEU A 119 -8.75 -10.53 -6.27
CA LEU A 119 -7.70 -9.96 -5.41
C LEU A 119 -7.25 -8.60 -5.93
N LEU A 120 -7.00 -8.48 -7.24
CA LEU A 120 -6.58 -7.23 -7.86
C LEU A 120 -7.63 -6.12 -7.71
N VAL A 121 -8.91 -6.44 -7.91
CA VAL A 121 -10.02 -5.49 -7.73
C VAL A 121 -10.17 -5.10 -6.26
N ALA A 122 -10.03 -6.04 -5.32
CA ALA A 122 -10.07 -5.74 -3.89
C ALA A 122 -8.92 -4.80 -3.47
N GLN A 123 -7.70 -5.04 -3.96
CA GLN A 123 -6.56 -4.16 -3.75
C GLN A 123 -6.81 -2.74 -4.31
N ALA A 124 -7.32 -2.64 -5.55
CA ALA A 124 -7.68 -1.35 -6.15
C ALA A 124 -8.73 -0.61 -5.30
N ALA A 125 -9.74 -1.31 -4.76
CA ALA A 125 -10.76 -0.73 -3.90
C ALA A 125 -10.18 -0.21 -2.57
N LEU A 126 -9.27 -0.96 -1.94
CA LEU A 126 -8.66 -0.57 -0.67
C LEU A 126 -7.72 0.63 -0.81
N PHE A 127 -6.92 0.69 -1.87
CA PHE A 127 -6.09 1.87 -2.19
C PHE A 127 -6.93 3.09 -2.58
N ALA A 128 -8.07 2.91 -3.27
CA ALA A 128 -8.97 4.01 -3.54
C ALA A 128 -9.66 4.51 -2.26
N LEU A 129 -10.07 3.59 -1.39
CA LEU A 129 -10.72 3.90 -0.11
C LEU A 129 -9.84 4.75 0.81
N SER A 130 -8.52 4.54 0.80
CA SER A 130 -7.60 5.32 1.62
C SER A 130 -7.52 6.80 1.22
N ALA A 131 -7.94 7.18 0.01
CA ALA A 131 -8.03 8.58 -0.40
C ALA A 131 -9.14 9.34 0.34
N VAL A 132 -10.18 8.63 0.81
CA VAL A 132 -11.31 9.22 1.54
C VAL A 132 -10.86 9.93 2.83
N PRO A 133 -10.18 9.27 3.79
CA PRO A 133 -9.71 9.94 5.01
C PRO A 133 -8.69 11.05 4.72
N VAL A 134 -7.86 10.91 3.68
CA VAL A 134 -6.88 11.95 3.29
C VAL A 134 -7.60 13.22 2.82
N ALA A 135 -8.48 13.10 1.82
CA ALA A 135 -9.24 14.23 1.28
C ALA A 135 -10.15 14.86 2.34
N ARG A 136 -10.80 14.04 3.18
CA ARG A 136 -11.67 14.52 4.27
C ARG A 136 -10.90 15.25 5.36
N ALA A 137 -9.75 14.74 5.80
CA ALA A 137 -8.89 15.42 6.75
C ALA A 137 -8.39 16.76 6.21
N ALA A 138 -7.92 16.76 4.96
CA ALA A 138 -7.44 17.95 4.28
C ALA A 138 -8.54 19.00 4.10
N ALA A 139 -9.74 18.60 3.66
CA ALA A 139 -10.88 19.49 3.49
C ALA A 139 -11.31 20.14 4.82
N ARG A 140 -11.35 19.36 5.90
CA ARG A 140 -11.68 19.86 7.25
C ARG A 140 -10.68 20.91 7.75
N LEU A 141 -9.38 20.76 7.45
CA LEU A 141 -8.34 21.63 7.99
C LEU A 141 -7.96 22.81 7.07
N LEU A 142 -8.16 22.66 5.76
CA LEU A 142 -7.65 23.56 4.72
C LEU A 142 -8.74 24.15 3.80
N GLY A 143 -9.98 23.65 3.89
CA GLY A 143 -11.10 23.98 3.03
C GLY A 143 -11.27 23.02 1.84
N ARG A 144 -12.48 22.98 1.26
CA ARG A 144 -12.91 22.00 0.24
C ARG A 144 -11.93 21.88 -0.94
N GLY A 145 -11.59 22.98 -1.61
CA GLY A 145 -10.73 22.96 -2.81
C GLY A 145 -9.31 22.46 -2.55
N ARG A 146 -8.65 22.97 -1.50
CA ARG A 146 -7.31 22.49 -1.09
C ARG A 146 -7.36 21.04 -0.62
N GLY A 147 -8.45 20.65 0.05
CA GLY A 147 -8.66 19.27 0.48
C GLY A 147 -8.75 18.30 -0.70
N LEU A 148 -9.52 18.65 -1.72
CA LEU A 148 -9.60 17.88 -2.96
C LEU A 148 -8.25 17.82 -3.68
N ALA A 149 -7.52 18.95 -3.77
CA ALA A 149 -6.20 18.99 -4.39
C ALA A 149 -5.19 18.05 -3.72
N VAL A 150 -5.14 18.02 -2.38
CA VAL A 150 -4.31 17.06 -1.62
C VAL A 150 -4.78 15.62 -1.84
N GLY A 151 -6.10 15.38 -1.85
CA GLY A 151 -6.66 14.05 -2.14
C GLY A 151 -6.27 13.53 -3.52
N VAL A 152 -6.37 14.37 -4.55
CA VAL A 152 -5.95 14.06 -5.93
C VAL A 152 -4.45 13.77 -5.97
N SER A 153 -3.62 14.62 -5.36
CA SER A 153 -2.16 14.40 -5.31
C SER A 153 -1.80 13.07 -4.63
N TYR A 154 -2.50 12.72 -3.54
CA TYR A 154 -2.32 11.44 -2.85
C TYR A 154 -2.72 10.24 -3.74
N GLY A 155 -3.91 10.27 -4.34
CA GLY A 155 -4.36 9.19 -5.21
C GLY A 155 -3.50 9.03 -6.47
N LEU A 156 -2.96 10.12 -6.98
CA LEU A 156 -2.04 10.11 -8.12
C LEU A 156 -0.57 9.96 -7.70
N SER A 157 -0.26 9.68 -6.44
CA SER A 157 1.13 9.53 -5.99
C SER A 157 1.77 8.28 -6.59
N TRP A 158 3.04 8.41 -6.98
CA TRP A 158 3.84 7.32 -7.57
C TRP A 158 3.77 6.03 -6.75
N GLY A 159 3.91 6.13 -5.42
CA GLY A 159 3.90 4.96 -4.54
C GLY A 159 2.56 4.19 -4.53
N ILE A 160 1.43 4.85 -4.75
CA ILE A 160 0.13 4.16 -4.89
C ILE A 160 -0.02 3.58 -6.30
N GLN A 161 0.35 4.34 -7.34
CA GLN A 161 0.21 3.87 -8.72
C GLN A 161 1.07 2.63 -9.01
N GLU A 162 2.32 2.58 -8.54
CA GLU A 162 3.16 1.38 -8.71
C GLU A 162 2.63 0.19 -7.93
N ALA A 163 2.06 0.38 -6.74
CA ALA A 163 1.44 -0.72 -6.00
C ALA A 163 0.20 -1.26 -6.71
N VAL A 164 -0.56 -0.39 -7.41
CA VAL A 164 -1.69 -0.79 -8.28
C VAL A 164 -1.22 -1.56 -9.52
N ASP A 165 -0.10 -1.14 -10.11
CA ASP A 165 0.50 -1.83 -11.26
C ASP A 165 1.28 -3.09 -10.88
N PHE A 166 1.51 -3.31 -9.59
CA PHE A 166 2.12 -4.53 -9.08
C PHE A 166 1.09 -5.64 -8.83
N ASP A 167 1.57 -6.85 -8.58
CA ASP A 167 0.74 -7.99 -8.18
C ASP A 167 0.13 -7.77 -6.78
N PHE A 168 -0.90 -8.55 -6.42
CA PHE A 168 -1.62 -8.37 -5.15
C PHE A 168 -0.69 -8.52 -3.94
N HIS A 169 -0.77 -7.60 -2.98
CA HIS A 169 -0.05 -7.64 -1.71
C HIS A 169 -0.97 -7.23 -0.55
N GLU A 170 -0.80 -7.90 0.59
CA GLU A 170 -1.49 -7.69 1.86
C GLU A 170 -1.41 -6.24 2.37
N ILE A 171 -0.36 -5.51 2.00
CA ILE A 171 -0.20 -4.10 2.37
C ILE A 171 -1.34 -3.20 1.89
N CYS A 172 -2.15 -3.65 0.91
CA CYS A 172 -3.36 -2.94 0.51
C CYS A 172 -4.36 -2.74 1.65
N PHE A 173 -4.36 -3.60 2.67
CA PHE A 173 -5.13 -3.39 3.90
C PHE A 173 -4.53 -2.33 4.81
N ALA A 174 -3.20 -2.22 4.88
CA ALA A 174 -2.51 -1.26 5.76
C ALA A 174 -2.77 0.19 5.34
N VAL A 175 -2.78 0.46 4.03
CA VAL A 175 -2.91 1.82 3.49
C VAL A 175 -4.17 2.56 4.00
N PRO A 176 -5.40 2.01 3.87
CA PRO A 176 -6.59 2.66 4.42
C PRO A 176 -6.61 2.68 5.95
N LEU A 177 -6.11 1.65 6.64
CA LEU A 177 -6.04 1.62 8.11
C LEU A 177 -5.18 2.77 8.65
N ILE A 178 -3.99 2.97 8.08
CA ILE A 178 -3.09 4.09 8.41
C ILE A 178 -3.79 5.42 8.11
N ALA A 179 -4.41 5.56 6.96
CA ALA A 179 -5.05 6.80 6.56
C ALA A 179 -6.22 7.19 7.50
N PHE A 180 -7.09 6.24 7.85
CA PHE A 180 -8.17 6.48 8.83
C PHE A 180 -7.64 6.74 10.25
N ALA A 181 -6.58 6.04 10.67
CA ALA A 181 -5.96 6.25 11.96
C ALA A 181 -5.37 7.66 12.08
N LEU A 182 -4.63 8.11 11.06
CA LEU A 182 -4.02 9.44 11.03
C LEU A 182 -5.06 10.55 10.85
N GLU A 183 -6.13 10.34 10.09
CA GLU A 183 -7.26 11.27 10.07
C GLU A 183 -7.87 11.43 11.46
N ALA A 184 -8.11 10.32 12.17
CA ALA A 184 -8.67 10.35 13.51
C ALA A 184 -7.73 11.06 14.50
N LEU A 185 -6.42 10.84 14.36
CA LEU A 185 -5.38 11.52 15.13
C LEU A 185 -5.42 13.04 14.90
N LEU A 186 -5.50 13.49 13.64
CA LEU A 186 -5.62 14.91 13.29
C LEU A 186 -6.91 15.55 13.81
N ALA A 187 -7.99 14.75 13.91
CA ALA A 187 -9.25 15.19 14.49
C ALA A 187 -9.28 15.14 16.03
N GLY A 188 -8.17 14.80 16.71
CA GLY A 188 -8.11 14.64 18.17
C GLY A 188 -8.90 13.43 18.71
N ARG A 189 -9.34 12.51 17.84
CA ARG A 189 -10.13 11.33 18.20
C ARG A 189 -9.20 10.17 18.54
N TRP A 190 -8.46 10.30 19.65
CA TRP A 190 -7.38 9.39 20.04
C TRP A 190 -7.76 7.91 20.05
N ARG A 191 -8.92 7.57 20.61
CA ARG A 191 -9.41 6.17 20.66
C ARG A 191 -9.62 5.60 19.26
N ALA A 192 -10.25 6.36 18.38
CA ALA A 192 -10.47 5.92 17.00
C ALA A 192 -9.14 5.78 16.24
N ALA A 193 -8.18 6.67 16.47
CA ALA A 193 -6.84 6.57 15.88
C ALA A 193 -6.16 5.23 16.25
N LEU A 194 -6.19 4.87 17.54
CA LEU A 194 -5.61 3.61 18.01
C LEU A 194 -6.38 2.39 17.48
N LEU A 195 -7.72 2.43 17.47
CA LEU A 195 -8.54 1.31 16.98
C LEU A 195 -8.36 1.05 15.48
N TRP A 196 -8.20 2.10 14.66
CA TRP A 196 -7.90 1.95 13.24
C TRP A 196 -6.49 1.42 12.99
N ALA A 197 -5.53 1.76 13.85
CA ALA A 197 -4.15 1.30 13.73
C ALA A 197 -3.94 -0.12 14.26
N LEU A 198 -4.70 -0.56 15.26
CA LEU A 198 -4.50 -1.84 15.95
C LEU A 198 -4.44 -3.06 15.00
N PRO A 199 -5.29 -3.18 13.96
CA PRO A 199 -5.25 -4.32 13.04
C PRO A 199 -3.98 -4.40 12.18
N LEU A 200 -3.10 -3.39 12.18
CA LEU A 200 -1.85 -3.42 11.41
C LEU A 200 -0.96 -4.62 11.78
N VAL A 201 -1.01 -5.09 13.03
CA VAL A 201 -0.28 -6.30 13.48
C VAL A 201 -0.74 -7.59 12.78
N LEU A 202 -1.90 -7.58 12.13
CA LEU A 202 -2.45 -8.71 11.38
C LEU A 202 -2.25 -8.56 9.88
N VAL A 203 -1.75 -7.40 9.42
CA VAL A 203 -1.55 -7.14 8.00
C VAL A 203 -0.22 -7.69 7.53
N LYS A 204 0.87 -7.35 8.21
CA LYS A 204 2.21 -7.79 7.89
C LYS A 204 3.08 -7.75 9.14
N GLU A 205 4.04 -8.66 9.24
CA GLU A 205 4.89 -8.86 10.42
C GLU A 205 5.65 -7.61 10.89
N ASP A 206 6.04 -6.70 10.00
CA ASP A 206 6.77 -5.47 10.35
C ASP A 206 5.86 -4.30 10.75
N LEU A 207 4.57 -4.34 10.40
CA LEU A 207 3.64 -3.22 10.60
C LEU A 207 3.24 -3.02 12.06
N GLY A 208 3.57 -3.95 12.96
CA GLY A 208 3.48 -3.72 14.41
C GLY A 208 4.40 -2.59 14.88
N PHE A 209 5.54 -2.35 14.23
CA PHE A 209 6.37 -1.18 14.52
C PHE A 209 5.72 0.13 14.05
N THR A 210 5.02 0.12 12.91
CA THR A 210 4.23 1.27 12.43
C THR A 210 3.11 1.61 13.40
N LEU A 211 2.43 0.59 13.94
CA LEU A 211 1.46 0.77 15.04
C LEU A 211 2.14 1.43 16.26
N SER A 212 3.30 0.94 16.68
CA SER A 212 4.03 1.51 17.81
C SER A 212 4.39 2.97 17.59
N ALA A 213 4.92 3.32 16.42
CA ALA A 213 5.27 4.69 16.08
C ALA A 213 4.04 5.61 16.05
N LEU A 214 2.93 5.16 15.45
CA LEU A 214 1.66 5.89 15.45
C LEU A 214 1.15 6.12 16.87
N ALA A 215 1.19 5.09 17.72
CA ALA A 215 0.76 5.17 19.10
C ALA A 215 1.66 6.12 19.93
N VAL A 216 2.97 6.16 19.68
CA VAL A 216 3.88 7.15 20.29
C VAL A 216 3.50 8.58 19.88
N VAL A 217 3.18 8.81 18.60
CA VAL A 217 2.72 10.13 18.14
C VAL A 217 1.40 10.52 18.80
N VAL A 218 0.46 9.58 18.95
CA VAL A 218 -0.79 9.79 19.69
C VAL A 218 -0.50 10.13 21.16
N ALA A 219 0.36 9.37 21.83
CA ALA A 219 0.73 9.62 23.22
C ALA A 219 1.33 11.01 23.41
N TRP A 220 2.24 11.40 22.51
CA TRP A 220 2.85 12.71 22.52
C TRP A 220 1.81 13.82 22.33
N ARG A 221 0.93 13.75 21.32
CA ARG A 221 -0.09 14.79 21.10
C ARG A 221 -1.19 14.83 22.16
N ALA A 222 -1.53 13.68 22.74
CA ALA A 222 -2.57 13.58 23.77
C ALA A 222 -2.07 13.97 25.17
N ARG A 223 -0.76 14.03 25.44
CA ARG A 223 -0.21 14.20 26.80
C ARG A 223 -0.75 15.42 27.56
N GLY A 224 -0.99 16.54 26.85
CA GLY A 224 -1.49 17.78 27.45
C GLY A 224 -3.02 17.90 27.48
N THR A 225 -3.74 17.12 26.67
CA THR A 225 -5.21 17.26 26.50
C THR A 225 -5.99 16.08 27.07
N SER A 226 -5.40 14.88 27.07
CA SER A 226 -6.01 13.65 27.56
C SER A 226 -4.95 12.67 28.07
N PRO A 227 -4.53 12.79 29.35
CA PRO A 227 -3.55 11.89 29.96
C PRO A 227 -3.96 10.41 29.90
N ARG A 228 -5.28 10.12 29.98
CA ARG A 228 -5.81 8.76 29.81
C ARG A 228 -5.53 8.21 28.42
N ALA A 229 -5.77 8.99 27.36
CA ALA A 229 -5.48 8.57 26.00
C ALA A 229 -3.96 8.37 25.79
N ALA A 230 -3.12 9.21 26.40
CA ALA A 230 -1.67 9.03 26.35
C ALA A 230 -1.20 7.71 26.97
N ARG A 231 -1.78 7.30 28.10
CA ARG A 231 -1.48 5.99 28.73
C ARG A 231 -1.94 4.82 27.86
N TYR A 232 -3.15 4.89 27.29
CA TYR A 232 -3.60 3.86 26.35
C TYR A 232 -2.70 3.76 25.12
N ALA A 233 -2.29 4.90 24.58
CA ALA A 233 -1.38 4.94 23.45
C ALA A 233 0.01 4.36 23.80
N ALA A 234 0.54 4.63 25.01
CA ALA A 234 1.76 3.96 25.47
C ALA A 234 1.59 2.43 25.56
N GLY A 235 0.46 1.95 26.10
CA GLY A 235 0.15 0.52 26.14
C GLY A 235 0.05 -0.11 24.74
N VAL A 236 -0.61 0.58 23.80
CA VAL A 236 -0.69 0.15 22.39
C VAL A 236 0.69 0.15 21.72
N ALA A 237 1.57 1.10 22.07
CA ALA A 237 2.92 1.13 21.54
C ALA A 237 3.74 -0.09 21.99
N VAL A 238 3.65 -0.46 23.27
CA VAL A 238 4.27 -1.68 23.80
C VAL A 238 3.66 -2.92 23.14
N PHE A 239 2.33 -2.99 23.02
CA PHE A 239 1.65 -4.09 22.33
C PHE A 239 2.15 -4.27 20.90
N GLY A 240 2.28 -3.20 20.11
CA GLY A 240 2.80 -3.29 18.74
C GLY A 240 4.20 -3.90 18.67
N ALA A 241 5.11 -3.47 19.55
CA ALA A 241 6.47 -4.00 19.60
C ALA A 241 6.52 -5.47 20.05
N VAL A 242 5.73 -5.82 21.07
CA VAL A 242 5.58 -7.21 21.53
C VAL A 242 4.96 -8.08 20.43
N ALA A 243 3.96 -7.59 19.71
CA ALA A 243 3.33 -8.32 18.61
C ALA A 243 4.33 -8.64 17.50
N VAL A 244 5.22 -7.71 17.14
CA VAL A 244 6.32 -7.99 16.19
C VAL A 244 7.24 -9.08 16.76
N ALA A 245 7.69 -8.95 18.01
CA ALA A 245 8.57 -9.94 18.63
C ALA A 245 7.94 -11.33 18.65
N VAL A 246 6.67 -11.45 19.06
CA VAL A 246 5.92 -12.71 19.05
C VAL A 246 5.78 -13.25 17.63
N THR A 247 5.50 -12.39 16.66
CA THR A 247 5.35 -12.81 15.27
C THR A 247 6.65 -13.38 14.71
N LEU A 248 7.76 -12.66 14.88
CA LEU A 248 9.05 -13.05 14.31
C LEU A 248 9.75 -14.19 15.07
N LEU A 249 9.55 -14.29 16.39
CA LEU A 249 10.27 -15.26 17.24
C LEU A 249 9.44 -16.51 17.56
N VAL A 250 8.12 -16.46 17.40
CA VAL A 250 7.23 -17.56 17.76
C VAL A 250 6.35 -17.97 16.60
N LEU A 251 5.53 -17.06 16.05
CA LEU A 251 4.51 -17.44 15.07
C LEU A 251 5.13 -17.92 13.75
N ILE A 252 6.00 -17.12 13.14
CA ILE A 252 6.64 -17.49 11.87
C ILE A 252 7.49 -18.77 12.03
N PRO A 253 8.41 -18.88 13.02
CA PRO A 253 9.17 -20.10 13.26
C PRO A 253 8.30 -21.34 13.49
N ALA A 254 7.14 -21.21 14.14
CA ALA A 254 6.25 -22.35 14.38
C ALA A 254 5.60 -22.91 13.09
N PHE A 255 5.51 -22.11 12.03
CA PHE A 255 4.96 -22.52 10.73
C PHE A 255 6.02 -22.72 9.64
N ASN A 256 7.25 -22.24 9.84
CA ASN A 256 8.34 -22.37 8.89
C ASN A 256 9.00 -23.77 8.99
N SER A 257 9.21 -24.43 7.86
CA SER A 257 9.81 -25.78 7.82
C SER A 257 11.24 -25.85 8.34
N ALA A 258 12.00 -24.75 8.28
CA ALA A 258 13.35 -24.63 8.84
C ALA A 258 13.36 -24.11 10.29
N GLY A 259 12.20 -23.77 10.87
CA GLY A 259 12.08 -23.25 12.23
C GLY A 259 12.70 -21.85 12.42
N SER A 260 12.90 -21.08 11.36
CA SER A 260 13.53 -19.75 11.40
C SER A 260 12.79 -18.74 10.51
N TYR A 261 13.09 -17.44 10.67
CA TYR A 261 12.56 -16.39 9.79
C TYR A 261 13.55 -16.08 8.67
N ASP A 262 13.24 -16.53 7.46
CA ASP A 262 14.14 -16.54 6.30
C ASP A 262 14.67 -15.15 5.90
N TYR A 263 13.97 -14.07 6.27
CA TYR A 263 14.38 -12.70 5.94
C TYR A 263 15.46 -12.15 6.87
N TRP A 264 15.78 -12.78 8.01
CA TRP A 264 16.96 -12.42 8.80
C TRP A 264 18.23 -12.50 7.96
N ASN A 265 18.33 -13.50 7.09
CA ASN A 265 19.48 -13.69 6.20
C ASN A 265 19.57 -12.57 5.15
N LYS A 266 18.45 -11.96 4.76
CA LYS A 266 18.45 -10.78 3.86
C LYS A 266 18.86 -9.48 4.56
N VAL A 267 18.94 -9.48 5.90
CA VAL A 267 19.44 -8.38 6.72
C VAL A 267 20.89 -8.63 7.17
N GLY A 268 21.27 -9.88 7.41
CA GLY A 268 22.59 -10.28 7.95
C GLY A 268 23.59 -10.88 6.95
N GLU A 269 23.15 -11.62 5.93
CA GLU A 269 24.01 -12.33 4.95
C GLU A 269 24.12 -11.62 3.60
N SER A 270 23.55 -10.42 3.46
CA SER A 270 23.86 -9.56 2.32
C SER A 270 25.30 -9.04 2.46
N GLY A 271 26.24 -9.86 1.97
CA GLY A 271 27.68 -9.71 2.08
C GLY A 271 28.20 -8.37 1.59
N GLY A 272 28.27 -7.41 2.52
CA GLY A 272 28.84 -6.09 2.31
C GLY A 272 27.82 -5.07 1.84
N GLY A 273 27.06 -4.52 2.78
CA GLY A 273 26.56 -3.17 2.60
C GLY A 273 25.95 -2.56 3.84
N GLY A 274 26.56 -1.48 4.32
CA GLY A 274 26.07 -0.77 5.49
C GLY A 274 24.80 0.04 5.16
N PRO A 275 24.24 0.75 6.14
CA PRO A 275 23.08 1.63 5.91
C PRO A 275 23.31 2.69 4.82
N LEU A 276 24.56 2.97 4.46
CA LEU A 276 24.97 3.94 3.45
C LEU A 276 25.13 3.33 2.04
N ASP A 277 25.00 2.02 1.89
CA ASP A 277 25.10 1.38 0.58
C ASP A 277 23.90 1.72 -0.29
N GLY A 278 24.15 2.04 -1.56
CA GLY A 278 23.11 2.49 -2.49
C GLY A 278 22.48 3.84 -2.10
N LEU A 279 23.20 4.70 -1.35
CA LEU A 279 22.68 5.97 -0.83
C LEU A 279 22.03 6.85 -1.90
N ASP A 280 22.58 6.88 -3.13
CA ASP A 280 21.98 7.61 -4.25
C ASP A 280 20.53 7.13 -4.52
N THR A 281 20.30 5.83 -4.65
CA THR A 281 18.95 5.25 -4.80
C THR A 281 18.08 5.58 -3.59
N LYS A 282 18.61 5.44 -2.36
CA LYS A 282 17.85 5.73 -1.13
C LYS A 282 17.39 7.19 -1.09
N LEU A 283 18.28 8.13 -1.39
CA LEU A 283 17.99 9.57 -1.43
C LEU A 283 17.03 9.92 -2.56
N ARG A 284 17.17 9.33 -3.76
CA ARG A 284 16.23 9.51 -4.86
C ARG A 284 14.83 9.04 -4.47
N THR A 285 14.70 7.89 -3.83
CA THR A 285 13.40 7.36 -3.39
C THR A 285 12.78 8.21 -2.29
N LEU A 286 13.57 8.69 -1.33
CA LEU A 286 13.09 9.69 -0.36
C LEU A 286 12.65 10.99 -1.06
N GLY A 287 13.38 11.43 -2.08
CA GLY A 287 13.00 12.55 -2.94
C GLY A 287 11.65 12.31 -3.63
N TRP A 288 11.44 11.13 -4.22
CA TRP A 288 10.16 10.72 -4.82
C TRP A 288 9.01 10.65 -3.81
N ILE A 289 9.28 10.26 -2.57
CA ILE A 289 8.29 10.21 -1.49
C ILE A 289 7.89 11.63 -1.05
N LEU A 290 8.85 12.55 -0.94
CA LEU A 290 8.66 13.85 -0.28
C LEU A 290 8.40 15.01 -1.25
N ILE A 291 9.03 15.05 -2.42
CA ILE A 291 9.00 16.23 -3.30
C ILE A 291 7.66 16.31 -4.06
N PRO A 292 7.25 15.33 -4.89
CA PRO A 292 6.05 15.45 -5.71
C PRO A 292 4.77 15.52 -4.88
N THR A 293 4.73 14.75 -3.79
CA THR A 293 3.55 14.60 -2.94
C THR A 293 3.45 15.69 -1.88
N THR A 294 4.58 16.24 -1.41
CA THR A 294 4.58 17.14 -0.24
C THR A 294 5.33 18.46 -0.39
N GLY A 295 6.07 18.68 -1.48
CA GLY A 295 6.94 19.84 -1.63
C GLY A 295 7.91 20.02 -0.45
N LEU A 296 8.34 18.92 0.18
CA LEU A 296 9.14 18.91 1.42
C LEU A 296 8.45 19.50 2.66
N LEU A 297 7.23 20.05 2.57
CA LEU A 297 6.59 20.70 3.71
C LEU A 297 6.19 19.71 4.81
N ALA A 298 5.93 18.44 4.44
CA ALA A 298 5.63 17.38 5.39
C ALA A 298 6.75 17.17 6.43
N LEU A 299 8.00 17.55 6.13
CA LEU A 299 9.13 17.49 7.08
C LEU A 299 8.91 18.30 8.36
N ARG A 300 7.98 19.27 8.32
CA ARG A 300 7.60 20.07 9.50
C ARG A 300 6.60 19.37 10.40
N SER A 301 6.02 18.26 9.97
CA SER A 301 5.02 17.53 10.75
C SER A 301 5.64 16.36 11.49
N PRO A 302 5.30 16.19 12.78
CA PRO A 302 5.72 15.02 13.54
C PRO A 302 5.08 13.70 13.09
N LEU A 303 4.08 13.74 12.21
CA LEU A 303 3.45 12.54 11.69
C LEU A 303 4.42 11.68 10.86
N LEU A 304 5.51 12.26 10.34
CA LEU A 304 6.55 11.49 9.66
C LEU A 304 7.27 10.49 10.57
N LEU A 305 7.18 10.64 11.89
CA LEU A 305 7.69 9.63 12.82
C LEU A 305 7.03 8.25 12.58
N VAL A 306 5.80 8.23 12.08
CA VAL A 306 5.07 6.99 11.73
C VAL A 306 5.70 6.28 10.53
N ALA A 307 6.39 6.99 9.65
CA ALA A 307 7.10 6.41 8.50
C ALA A 307 8.46 5.81 8.88
N LEU A 308 9.03 6.19 10.03
CA LEU A 308 10.39 5.80 10.42
C LEU A 308 10.62 4.30 10.51
N PRO A 309 9.71 3.46 11.03
CA PRO A 309 9.95 2.02 11.08
C PRO A 309 10.16 1.43 9.68
N THR A 310 9.27 1.73 8.74
CA THR A 310 9.33 1.23 7.38
C THR A 310 10.54 1.78 6.62
N VAL A 311 10.88 3.07 6.81
CA VAL A 311 12.09 3.65 6.22
C VAL A 311 13.35 3.05 6.85
N GLY A 312 13.36 2.86 8.17
CA GLY A 312 14.49 2.39 8.95
C GLY A 312 14.93 0.99 8.56
N TRP A 313 14.01 0.01 8.50
CA TRP A 313 14.39 -1.34 8.09
C TRP A 313 14.87 -1.39 6.64
N ARG A 314 14.29 -0.57 5.74
CA ARG A 314 14.80 -0.45 4.37
C ARG A 314 16.21 0.10 4.34
N PHE A 315 16.55 1.06 5.19
CA PHE A 315 17.92 1.60 5.24
C PHE A 315 18.92 0.54 5.67
N VAL A 316 18.53 -0.33 6.61
CA VAL A 316 19.35 -1.44 7.09
C VAL A 316 19.53 -2.52 6.02
N SER A 317 18.54 -2.73 5.14
CA SER A 317 18.68 -3.70 4.05
C SER A 317 19.44 -3.14 2.85
N SER A 318 20.35 -3.94 2.31
CA SER A 318 21.11 -3.66 1.09
C SER A 318 20.41 -4.15 -0.18
N TYR A 319 19.23 -4.77 -0.08
CA TYR A 319 18.51 -5.33 -1.23
C TYR A 319 17.91 -4.22 -2.11
N PRO A 320 18.37 -4.03 -3.36
CA PRO A 320 18.00 -2.86 -4.18
C PRO A 320 16.49 -2.71 -4.42
N GLN A 321 15.75 -3.82 -4.48
CA GLN A 321 14.32 -3.85 -4.75
C GLN A 321 13.48 -3.19 -3.65
N TYR A 322 14.00 -3.10 -2.42
CA TYR A 322 13.31 -2.39 -1.33
C TYR A 322 13.34 -0.87 -1.48
N TRP A 323 14.29 -0.36 -2.28
CA TRP A 323 14.46 1.05 -2.56
C TRP A 323 14.07 1.46 -3.98
N GLY A 324 14.02 0.52 -4.92
CA GLY A 324 13.63 0.78 -6.30
C GLY A 324 12.24 1.38 -6.44
N THR A 325 11.99 2.01 -7.59
CA THR A 325 10.74 2.70 -7.88
C THR A 325 9.68 1.82 -8.56
N ASP A 326 9.89 0.51 -8.64
CA ASP A 326 9.06 -0.37 -9.48
C ASP A 326 8.21 -1.36 -8.67
N TRP A 327 8.18 -1.17 -7.34
CA TRP A 327 7.59 -2.12 -6.38
C TRP A 327 6.63 -1.43 -5.41
N HIS A 328 5.77 -2.23 -4.81
CA HIS A 328 4.66 -1.79 -3.96
C HIS A 328 5.08 -1.16 -2.63
N TYR A 329 6.35 -1.28 -2.22
CA TYR A 329 6.79 -0.97 -0.87
C TYR A 329 6.40 0.45 -0.42
N SER A 330 6.51 1.45 -1.29
CA SER A 330 6.25 2.85 -0.91
C SER A 330 4.79 3.18 -0.60
N ALA A 331 3.83 2.32 -0.96
CA ALA A 331 2.40 2.59 -0.77
C ALA A 331 2.01 2.86 0.70
N VAL A 332 2.57 2.12 1.65
CA VAL A 332 2.27 2.30 3.10
C VAL A 332 2.78 3.63 3.65
N LEU A 333 3.76 4.25 3.00
CA LEU A 333 4.30 5.56 3.38
C LEU A 333 3.43 6.72 2.87
N MET A 334 2.74 6.53 1.75
CA MET A 334 1.95 7.58 1.08
C MET A 334 0.87 8.21 1.98
N PRO A 335 0.03 7.45 2.73
CA PRO A 335 -0.95 8.07 3.61
C PRO A 335 -0.29 8.83 4.77
N VAL A 336 0.88 8.38 5.23
CA VAL A 336 1.65 9.08 6.27
C VAL A 336 2.15 10.43 5.78
N VAL A 337 2.84 10.47 4.64
CA VAL A 337 3.41 11.72 4.11
C VAL A 337 2.33 12.70 3.65
N ALA A 338 1.21 12.22 3.11
CA ALA A 338 0.09 13.07 2.72
C ALA A 338 -0.59 13.70 3.94
N LEU A 339 -0.84 12.95 5.02
CA LEU A 339 -1.44 13.51 6.23
C LEU A 339 -0.45 14.34 7.05
N ALA A 340 0.85 14.04 6.96
CA ALA A 340 1.92 14.92 7.46
C ALA A 340 1.95 16.25 6.70
N LEU A 341 1.76 16.26 5.38
CA LEU A 341 1.59 17.49 4.60
C LEU A 341 0.37 18.29 5.10
N VAL A 342 -0.79 17.65 5.28
CA VAL A 342 -2.01 18.31 5.76
C VAL A 342 -1.80 19.02 7.11
N ASP A 343 -1.14 18.33 8.04
CA ASP A 343 -0.79 18.85 9.36
C ASP A 343 0.18 20.04 9.29
N ALA A 344 1.21 19.92 8.44
CA ALA A 344 2.18 20.97 8.21
C ALA A 344 1.54 22.21 7.56
N LEU A 345 0.66 22.02 6.56
CA LEU A 345 -0.11 23.10 5.91
C LEU A 345 -1.01 23.83 6.91
N HIS A 346 -1.70 23.08 7.76
CA HIS A 346 -2.60 23.65 8.77
C HIS A 346 -1.86 24.55 9.77
N THR A 347 -0.63 24.20 10.12
CA THR A 347 0.22 24.99 11.03
C THR A 347 0.94 26.14 10.30
N ALA A 348 1.38 25.91 9.06
CA ALA A 348 2.13 26.89 8.27
C ALA A 348 1.28 28.10 7.86
N ARG A 349 -0.04 27.95 7.72
CA ARG A 349 -0.96 29.06 7.37
C ARG A 349 -1.00 30.19 8.41
N THR A 350 -0.66 29.89 9.67
CA THR A 350 -0.57 30.86 10.77
C THR A 350 0.86 31.22 11.11
N SER A 351 1.84 30.86 10.27
CA SER A 351 3.25 31.17 10.51
C SER A 351 3.50 32.70 10.50
N PRO A 352 4.39 33.21 11.36
CA PRO A 352 4.83 34.61 11.28
C PRO A 352 5.63 34.91 10.01
N LEU A 353 6.20 33.89 9.35
CA LEU A 353 7.01 34.04 8.14
C LEU A 353 6.11 34.18 6.89
N PRO A 354 6.11 35.33 6.19
CA PRO A 354 5.21 35.56 5.05
C PRO A 354 5.41 34.57 3.90
N TRP A 355 6.66 34.22 3.60
CA TRP A 355 6.99 33.26 2.53
C TRP A 355 6.41 31.87 2.82
N LEU A 356 6.43 31.43 4.08
CA LEU A 356 5.93 30.10 4.46
C LEU A 356 4.40 30.05 4.38
N ARG A 357 3.72 31.14 4.73
CA ARG A 357 2.25 31.25 4.52
C ARG A 357 1.89 31.21 3.05
N SER A 358 2.59 31.99 2.23
CA SER A 358 2.39 31.99 0.76
C SER A 358 2.64 30.61 0.18
N TYR A 359 3.74 29.97 0.55
CA TYR A 359 4.07 28.60 0.14
C TYR A 359 2.96 27.62 0.51
N ALA A 360 2.52 27.60 1.77
CA ALA A 360 1.44 26.73 2.24
C ALA A 360 0.09 27.00 1.54
N GLN A 361 -0.17 28.26 1.15
CA GLN A 361 -1.40 28.63 0.45
C GLN A 361 -1.48 28.03 -0.97
N HIS A 362 -0.35 28.01 -1.69
CA HIS A 362 -0.27 27.55 -3.10
C HIS A 362 0.12 26.08 -3.25
N LEU A 363 0.79 25.50 -2.25
CA LEU A 363 1.33 24.14 -2.32
C LEU A 363 0.30 23.06 -2.67
N PRO A 364 -0.94 23.03 -2.12
CA PRO A 364 -1.93 22.02 -2.50
C PRO A 364 -2.21 21.97 -4.01
N ALA A 365 -2.32 23.13 -4.67
CA ALA A 365 -2.52 23.19 -6.11
C ALA A 365 -1.25 22.77 -6.87
N ALA A 366 -0.07 23.15 -6.38
CA ALA A 366 1.21 22.79 -6.98
C ALA A 366 1.45 21.27 -6.95
N VAL A 367 1.24 20.60 -5.81
CA VAL A 367 1.39 19.14 -5.71
C VAL A 367 0.33 18.41 -6.52
N ALA A 368 -0.91 18.92 -6.60
CA ALA A 368 -1.93 18.32 -7.47
C ALA A 368 -1.55 18.44 -8.95
N GLY A 369 -1.05 19.60 -9.38
CA GLY A 369 -0.55 19.82 -10.74
C GLY A 369 0.67 18.96 -11.06
N ALA A 370 1.63 18.84 -10.13
CA ALA A 370 2.79 17.97 -10.28
C ALA A 370 2.40 16.50 -10.36
N SER A 371 1.50 16.02 -9.50
CA SER A 371 0.97 14.65 -9.54
C SER A 371 0.24 14.37 -10.85
N LEU A 372 -0.56 15.31 -11.36
CA LEU A 372 -1.25 15.15 -12.65
C LEU A 372 -0.25 15.09 -13.82
N ALA A 373 0.76 15.96 -13.82
CA ALA A 373 1.81 15.96 -14.85
C ALA A 373 2.64 14.67 -14.81
N LEU A 374 3.04 14.21 -13.62
CA LEU A 374 3.77 12.95 -13.46
C LEU A 374 2.91 11.74 -13.83
N THR A 375 1.59 11.81 -13.64
CA THR A 375 0.69 10.71 -13.98
C THR A 375 0.80 10.29 -15.44
N THR A 376 1.19 11.19 -16.36
CA THR A 376 1.37 10.84 -17.78
C THR A 376 2.55 9.91 -18.03
N SER A 377 3.45 9.72 -17.05
CA SER A 377 4.56 8.78 -17.10
C SER A 377 4.45 7.67 -16.05
N LEU A 378 3.29 7.54 -15.40
CA LEU A 378 3.03 6.56 -14.35
C LEU A 378 1.92 5.59 -14.80
N PRO A 379 1.70 4.47 -14.08
CA PRO A 379 0.77 3.43 -14.54
C PRO A 379 -0.66 3.88 -14.89
N LEU A 380 -1.21 4.91 -14.24
CA LEU A 380 -2.53 5.43 -14.61
C LEU A 380 -2.59 6.10 -16.00
N ALA A 381 -1.45 6.46 -16.61
CA ALA A 381 -1.41 6.91 -18.00
C ALA A 381 -2.05 5.88 -18.95
N ALA A 382 -1.92 4.60 -18.62
CA ALA A 382 -2.45 3.50 -19.44
C ALA A 382 -3.98 3.57 -19.59
N VAL A 383 -4.71 4.22 -18.68
CA VAL A 383 -6.17 4.46 -18.81
C VAL A 383 -6.50 5.29 -20.07
N THR A 384 -5.56 6.10 -20.55
CA THR A 384 -5.72 6.89 -21.77
C THR A 384 -5.36 6.13 -23.05
N GLU A 385 -4.77 4.95 -22.91
CA GLU A 385 -4.33 4.12 -24.03
C GLU A 385 -5.41 3.12 -24.43
N THR A 386 -5.73 3.03 -25.71
CA THR A 386 -6.77 2.09 -26.19
C THR A 386 -6.38 0.63 -25.95
N GLU A 387 -5.08 0.33 -25.93
CA GLU A 387 -4.56 -1.03 -25.79
C GLU A 387 -4.93 -1.67 -24.44
N ILE A 388 -4.99 -0.91 -23.34
CA ILE A 388 -5.32 -1.47 -22.02
C ILE A 388 -6.71 -2.14 -21.98
N TYR A 389 -7.63 -1.67 -22.82
CA TYR A 389 -9.01 -2.16 -22.90
C TYR A 389 -9.15 -3.38 -23.82
N ARG A 390 -8.12 -3.67 -24.62
CA ARG A 390 -8.10 -4.83 -25.51
C ARG A 390 -7.47 -6.03 -24.82
N LYS A 391 -7.78 -7.23 -25.31
CA LYS A 391 -7.09 -8.45 -24.92
C LYS A 391 -6.29 -8.93 -26.12
N PRO A 392 -4.95 -9.00 -26.04
CA PRO A 392 -4.15 -9.42 -27.17
C PRO A 392 -4.50 -10.83 -27.63
N GLU A 393 -4.46 -11.09 -28.94
CA GLU A 393 -4.69 -12.42 -29.52
C GLU A 393 -3.74 -13.46 -28.94
N ARG A 394 -2.47 -13.07 -28.72
CA ARG A 394 -1.45 -13.87 -28.03
C ARG A 394 -1.96 -14.39 -26.68
N VAL A 395 -2.53 -13.53 -25.85
CA VAL A 395 -3.00 -13.93 -24.51
C VAL A 395 -4.17 -14.90 -24.63
N THR A 396 -5.09 -14.63 -25.56
CA THR A 396 -6.23 -15.53 -25.83
C THR A 396 -5.77 -16.91 -26.30
N ALA A 397 -4.74 -17.00 -27.15
CA ALA A 397 -4.18 -18.27 -27.59
C ALA A 397 -3.47 -19.03 -26.45
N ILE A 398 -2.72 -18.33 -25.59
CA ILE A 398 -2.08 -18.92 -24.40
C ILE A 398 -3.15 -19.46 -23.45
N GLU A 399 -4.19 -18.69 -23.15
CA GLU A 399 -5.27 -19.14 -22.27
C GLU A 399 -6.00 -20.35 -22.86
N ARG A 400 -6.31 -20.37 -24.16
CA ARG A 400 -6.88 -21.56 -24.82
C ARG A 400 -6.01 -22.81 -24.67
N LEU A 401 -4.68 -22.67 -24.76
CA LEU A 401 -3.75 -23.78 -24.51
C LEU A 401 -3.82 -24.24 -23.05
N LEU A 402 -3.75 -23.31 -22.10
CA LEU A 402 -3.80 -23.61 -20.67
C LEU A 402 -5.15 -24.21 -20.26
N ASP A 403 -6.26 -23.78 -20.86
CA ASP A 403 -7.62 -24.30 -20.63
C ASP A 403 -7.77 -25.78 -21.01
N THR A 404 -6.84 -26.35 -21.80
CA THR A 404 -6.83 -27.79 -22.07
C THR A 404 -6.38 -28.64 -20.87
N VAL A 405 -5.74 -28.03 -19.86
CA VAL A 405 -5.40 -28.69 -18.60
C VAL A 405 -6.70 -28.93 -17.81
N PRO A 406 -6.97 -30.15 -17.32
CA PRO A 406 -8.16 -30.42 -16.50
C PRO A 406 -8.16 -29.66 -15.16
N ASP A 407 -9.36 -29.31 -14.68
CA ASP A 407 -9.54 -28.77 -13.33
C ASP A 407 -9.08 -29.80 -12.29
N GLY A 408 -8.44 -29.32 -11.21
CA GLY A 408 -7.87 -30.16 -10.17
C GLY A 408 -6.55 -30.84 -10.53
N ALA A 409 -6.09 -30.76 -11.80
CA ALA A 409 -4.80 -31.32 -12.19
C ALA A 409 -3.63 -30.66 -11.43
N SER A 410 -2.57 -31.43 -11.23
CA SER A 410 -1.31 -30.90 -10.70
C SER A 410 -0.46 -30.30 -11.82
N VAL A 411 0.00 -29.06 -11.64
CA VAL A 411 0.74 -28.32 -12.68
C VAL A 411 1.96 -27.66 -12.08
N GLU A 412 3.12 -27.89 -12.66
CA GLU A 412 4.32 -27.10 -12.39
C GLU A 412 4.43 -25.95 -13.40
N ALA A 413 4.64 -24.72 -12.93
CA ALA A 413 4.61 -23.54 -13.78
C ALA A 413 5.63 -22.46 -13.38
N ASN A 414 5.95 -21.59 -14.35
CA ASN A 414 6.65 -20.33 -14.11
C ASN A 414 5.68 -19.12 -14.23
N ILE A 415 6.18 -17.88 -14.13
CA ILE A 415 5.39 -16.67 -13.84
C ILE A 415 4.09 -16.53 -14.65
N ALA A 416 4.14 -16.53 -15.99
CA ALA A 416 2.97 -16.15 -16.78
C ALA A 416 1.80 -17.16 -16.67
N PRO A 417 2.00 -18.49 -16.77
CA PRO A 417 0.92 -19.47 -16.61
C PRO A 417 0.28 -19.52 -15.21
N ILE A 418 1.03 -19.20 -14.14
CA ILE A 418 0.57 -19.36 -12.74
C ILE A 418 -0.80 -18.72 -12.52
N SER A 419 -0.92 -17.43 -12.85
CA SER A 419 -2.14 -16.64 -12.59
C SER A 419 -3.38 -17.06 -13.41
N ARG A 420 -3.23 -18.03 -14.32
CA ARG A 420 -4.31 -18.64 -15.11
C ARG A 420 -4.72 -20.01 -14.62
N LEU A 421 -3.91 -20.62 -13.76
CA LEU A 421 -4.07 -22.00 -13.34
C LEU A 421 -4.40 -22.12 -11.85
N THR A 422 -3.93 -21.21 -10.98
CA THR A 422 -4.03 -21.39 -9.52
C THR A 422 -5.46 -21.43 -8.99
N SER A 423 -6.43 -20.84 -9.70
CA SER A 423 -7.85 -20.88 -9.31
C SER A 423 -8.53 -22.22 -9.53
N ARG A 424 -7.98 -23.08 -10.39
CA ARG A 424 -8.61 -24.35 -10.79
C ARG A 424 -7.72 -25.57 -10.64
N CYS A 425 -6.40 -25.40 -10.74
CA CYS A 425 -5.39 -26.45 -10.63
C CYS A 425 -4.66 -26.38 -9.28
N ARG A 426 -3.89 -27.43 -8.95
CA ARG A 426 -2.89 -27.42 -7.89
C ARG A 426 -1.54 -27.04 -8.51
N VAL A 427 -1.07 -25.83 -8.26
CA VAL A 427 0.07 -25.25 -8.99
C VAL A 427 1.32 -25.18 -8.12
N PHE A 428 2.45 -25.63 -8.66
CA PHE A 428 3.77 -25.58 -8.05
C PHE A 428 4.71 -24.68 -8.83
N TRP A 429 5.72 -24.14 -8.14
CA TRP A 429 6.77 -23.39 -8.80
C TRP A 429 7.74 -24.32 -9.51
N VAL A 430 8.14 -23.93 -10.72
CA VAL A 430 9.18 -24.64 -11.48
C VAL A 430 10.42 -24.86 -10.61
N SER A 431 10.95 -26.08 -10.58
CA SER A 431 12.12 -26.51 -9.78
C SER A 431 11.92 -26.59 -8.25
N ASN A 432 10.69 -26.40 -7.73
CA ASN A 432 10.40 -26.54 -6.30
C ASN A 432 9.18 -27.43 -6.02
N THR A 433 9.13 -28.60 -6.65
CA THR A 433 8.07 -29.59 -6.44
C THR A 433 8.37 -30.59 -5.32
N GLN A 434 9.59 -30.57 -4.74
CA GLN A 434 10.03 -31.44 -3.64
C GLN A 434 9.69 -32.93 -3.85
N GLY A 435 9.89 -33.42 -5.07
CA GLY A 435 9.64 -34.83 -5.44
C GLY A 435 8.21 -35.14 -5.88
N VAL A 436 7.30 -34.17 -5.88
CA VAL A 436 5.99 -34.32 -6.53
C VAL A 436 6.18 -34.28 -8.05
N GLU A 437 5.72 -35.34 -8.74
CA GLU A 437 5.67 -35.41 -10.20
C GLU A 437 4.29 -34.93 -10.69
N PRO A 438 4.17 -33.68 -11.20
CA PRO A 438 2.91 -33.11 -11.64
C PRO A 438 2.35 -33.80 -12.89
N ASP A 439 1.05 -33.62 -13.15
CA ASP A 439 0.42 -34.13 -14.37
C ASP A 439 0.86 -33.31 -15.61
N TYR A 440 1.10 -32.01 -15.41
CA TYR A 440 1.47 -31.07 -16.47
C TYR A 440 2.63 -30.15 -16.05
N ILE A 441 3.38 -29.70 -17.05
CA ILE A 441 4.36 -28.62 -16.89
C ILE A 441 4.00 -27.50 -17.87
N ALA A 442 3.74 -26.30 -17.36
CA ALA A 442 3.39 -25.12 -18.15
C ALA A 442 4.49 -24.05 -18.05
N LEU A 443 5.27 -23.89 -19.12
CA LEU A 443 6.43 -23.00 -19.15
C LEU A 443 6.21 -21.85 -20.12
N ASP A 444 6.29 -20.61 -19.64
CA ASP A 444 6.62 -19.49 -20.52
C ASP A 444 8.09 -19.57 -20.91
N ASN A 445 8.32 -19.97 -22.17
CA ASN A 445 9.62 -20.02 -22.82
C ASN A 445 9.71 -19.00 -23.97
N SER A 446 8.94 -17.91 -23.93
CA SER A 446 8.95 -16.86 -24.96
C SER A 446 10.33 -16.20 -25.15
N ARG A 447 11.15 -16.16 -24.09
CA ARG A 447 12.55 -15.69 -24.13
C ARG A 447 13.56 -16.77 -24.53
N LYS A 448 13.11 -17.96 -24.93
CA LYS A 448 13.94 -19.11 -25.33
C LYS A 448 15.01 -19.48 -24.30
N ARG A 449 14.65 -19.40 -23.01
CA ARG A 449 15.54 -19.76 -21.90
C ARG A 449 15.90 -21.26 -21.94
N TYR A 450 14.95 -22.08 -22.34
CA TYR A 450 15.11 -23.53 -22.44
C TYR A 450 15.20 -23.91 -23.92
N ARG A 451 16.35 -24.47 -24.35
CA ARG A 451 16.55 -24.91 -25.74
C ARG A 451 15.78 -26.19 -26.05
N ASP A 452 15.82 -27.14 -25.11
CA ASP A 452 15.09 -28.40 -25.15
C ASP A 452 14.24 -28.51 -23.89
N VAL A 453 12.94 -28.29 -24.05
CA VAL A 453 11.95 -28.28 -22.97
C VAL A 453 11.68 -29.67 -22.41
N GLU A 454 11.82 -30.73 -23.22
CA GLU A 454 11.63 -32.11 -22.77
C GLU A 454 12.87 -32.63 -22.04
N ALA A 455 14.07 -32.25 -22.49
CA ALA A 455 15.29 -32.45 -21.71
C ALA A 455 15.21 -31.72 -20.37
N TYR A 456 14.74 -30.47 -20.36
CA TYR A 456 14.56 -29.73 -19.11
C TYR A 456 13.53 -30.41 -18.19
N ALA A 457 12.39 -30.87 -18.71
CA ALA A 457 11.41 -31.64 -17.94
C ALA A 457 12.03 -32.92 -17.33
N ARG A 458 12.87 -33.64 -18.07
CA ARG A 458 13.63 -34.81 -17.55
C ARG A 458 14.61 -34.44 -16.44
N THR A 459 15.17 -33.23 -16.46
CA THR A 459 16.03 -32.77 -15.35
C THR A 459 15.23 -32.41 -14.10
N LEU A 460 14.00 -31.92 -14.27
CA LEU A 460 13.10 -31.62 -13.15
C LEU A 460 12.55 -32.90 -12.52
N HIS A 461 12.17 -33.87 -13.35
CA HIS A 461 11.54 -35.13 -12.93
C HIS A 461 12.19 -36.33 -13.63
N PRO A 462 13.30 -36.86 -13.11
CA PRO A 462 13.98 -38.01 -13.72
C PRO A 462 13.14 -39.31 -13.75
N GLY A 463 12.13 -39.41 -12.86
CA GLY A 463 11.26 -40.58 -12.72
C GLY A 463 10.06 -40.62 -13.68
N ALA A 464 9.68 -39.48 -14.27
CA ALA A 464 8.49 -39.35 -15.10
C ALA A 464 8.83 -38.92 -16.54
N ARG A 465 7.97 -39.27 -17.50
CA ARG A 465 8.14 -38.89 -18.91
C ARG A 465 7.13 -37.84 -19.31
N TYR A 466 7.61 -36.71 -19.82
CA TYR A 466 6.76 -35.63 -20.31
C TYR A 466 6.93 -35.46 -21.81
N GLY A 467 5.82 -35.31 -22.52
CA GLY A 467 5.79 -34.95 -23.93
C GLY A 467 5.11 -33.61 -24.16
N VAL A 468 5.54 -32.87 -25.19
CA VAL A 468 4.88 -31.60 -25.57
C VAL A 468 3.45 -31.87 -26.04
N ARG A 469 2.47 -31.35 -25.30
CA ARG A 469 1.04 -31.40 -25.65
C ARG A 469 0.66 -30.26 -26.60
N GLY A 470 1.26 -29.08 -26.42
CA GLY A 470 0.99 -27.94 -27.28
C GLY A 470 1.86 -26.71 -26.97
N THR A 471 1.86 -25.76 -27.89
CA THR A 471 2.58 -24.49 -27.74
C THR A 471 1.73 -23.32 -28.22
N ALA A 472 1.88 -22.17 -27.57
CA ALA A 472 1.21 -20.93 -27.95
C ALA A 472 2.10 -19.74 -27.60
N TYR A 473 2.58 -19.00 -28.61
CA TYR A 473 3.36 -17.76 -28.43
C TYR A 473 4.52 -17.86 -27.42
N GLY A 474 5.24 -18.98 -27.43
CA GLY A 474 6.37 -19.24 -26.54
C GLY A 474 6.01 -19.92 -25.22
N VAL A 475 4.73 -19.99 -24.86
CA VAL A 475 4.26 -20.87 -23.77
C VAL A 475 4.21 -22.31 -24.29
N VAL A 476 4.79 -23.23 -23.53
CA VAL A 476 4.84 -24.66 -23.81
C VAL A 476 4.11 -25.40 -22.71
N LEU A 477 3.19 -26.28 -23.10
CA LEU A 477 2.50 -27.19 -22.19
C LEU A 477 3.00 -28.62 -22.45
N LEU A 478 3.56 -29.24 -21.43
CA LEU A 478 3.94 -30.64 -21.44
C LEU A 478 2.97 -31.46 -20.57
N GLU A 479 2.73 -32.70 -20.99
CA GLU A 479 1.87 -33.66 -20.29
C GLU A 479 2.66 -34.93 -19.96
N ARG A 480 2.43 -35.45 -18.76
CA ARG A 480 3.01 -36.72 -18.31
C ARG A 480 2.42 -37.90 -19.10
N GLN A 481 3.28 -38.78 -19.61
CA GLN A 481 2.91 -39.87 -20.54
C GLN A 481 2.78 -41.24 -19.87
N ASP A 482 3.33 -41.40 -18.68
CA ASP A 482 3.48 -42.67 -17.95
C ASP A 482 2.30 -42.99 -17.01
N ARG A 483 1.07 -42.77 -17.47
CA ARG A 483 -0.14 -43.19 -16.74
C ARG A 483 -0.51 -44.65 -16.96
#